data_AF-G0U7G7-F1
#
_entry.id   AF-G0U7G7-F1
#
_cell.length_a   1.000
_cell.length_b   1.000
_cell.length_c   1.000
_cell.angle_alpha   90.00
_cell.angle_beta   90.00
_cell.angle_gamma   90.00
#
_symmetry.space_group_name_H-M   'P 1'
#
loop_
_entity.id
_entity.type
_entity.pdbx_description
1 polymer ?
#
loop_
_entity_poly.entity_id
_entity_poly.type
_entity_poly.pdbx_seq_one_letter_code
_entity_poly.pdbx_strand_id
1 'polypeptide(L)'
;MSLLFSKERRTMFYEENDSSANEFETMSSEDDDFLNELEELTDELDYTLNTHLSCFYFLFHDESGPFRRTFPEESMSDLSTPPPDLTYVLHDAAMVEAEDHLRELESQRAASVTNPEPGTKSSRASRFLDENPGACLLIAVDKAVNRSQLKEKHASEFPGIDFIVGYVSGEPTGWALLMDTDAKLVSAMQVLYPIHRFATDEDRYMFVKSRSTIEKDAGSSPQVSAYDPQKVLNKAFLKRWGSKANLARHIESIGGVGNAIFVSFDAEAVLVSYGSIPLPLEIALVPVVKNEKLPPFHCFLHPGHVEDCVTAIKLSCGLVDGAHCIPFKCASFLRRDYAAVAGEINRFLSCKQVVLVNKGTLMDVHALRWVFAAARALENEGDGALLEVPPLLSMPCYSFDVVWEFFSDEDVKKSYDNLKSLPKKPCSYHRKISEAFKEEVVAFHSAHCALEDAETLCDVLRPLIQRV
;
A
#
# COMPACT_ATOMS: atom_id res chain seq x y z
N MET A 1 17.08 33.48 -12.20
CA MET A 1 15.76 34.13 -12.17
C MET A 1 15.01 33.50 -11.01
N SER A 2 14.67 34.28 -9.98
CA SER A 2 13.93 33.79 -8.82
C SER A 2 12.44 34.02 -9.08
N LEU A 3 11.63 32.96 -9.09
CA LEU A 3 10.18 33.06 -9.27
C LEU A 3 9.53 33.56 -7.96
N LEU A 4 9.30 34.87 -7.89
CA LEU A 4 8.49 35.52 -6.85
C LEU A 4 7.02 35.51 -7.29
N PHE A 5 6.19 34.68 -6.64
CA PHE A 5 4.74 34.72 -6.82
C PHE A 5 4.12 35.74 -5.86
N SER A 6 3.93 36.96 -6.38
CA SER A 6 3.11 38.01 -5.77
C SER A 6 1.65 37.78 -6.10
N LYS A 7 0.81 37.63 -5.07
CA LYS A 7 -0.66 37.55 -5.19
C LYS A 7 -1.19 38.98 -5.33
N GLU A 8 -1.32 39.49 -6.56
CA GLU A 8 -1.92 40.80 -6.80
C GLU A 8 -3.45 40.76 -6.63
N ARG A 9 -3.95 41.59 -5.71
CA ARG A 9 -5.37 41.88 -5.51
C ARG A 9 -5.91 42.60 -6.75
N ARG A 10 -6.88 42.02 -7.45
CA ARG A 10 -7.72 42.75 -8.40
C ARG A 10 -8.74 43.59 -7.63
N THR A 11 -8.63 44.90 -7.80
CA THR A 11 -9.60 45.93 -7.45
C THR A 11 -10.83 45.79 -8.37
N MET A 12 -12.02 45.62 -7.78
CA MET A 12 -13.31 45.71 -8.49
C MET A 12 -13.55 47.17 -8.91
N PHE A 13 -13.80 47.40 -10.19
CA PHE A 13 -14.49 48.59 -10.68
C PHE A 13 -15.97 48.24 -10.84
N TYR A 14 -16.83 48.96 -10.13
CA TYR A 14 -18.27 48.97 -10.36
C TYR A 14 -18.58 49.96 -11.49
N GLU A 15 -19.21 49.50 -12.56
CA GLU A 15 -20.03 50.35 -13.44
C GLU A 15 -21.43 49.72 -13.47
N GLU A 16 -22.43 50.49 -13.00
CA GLU A 16 -23.84 50.13 -13.01
C GLU A 16 -24.49 50.50 -14.35
N ASN A 17 -25.24 49.54 -14.89
CA ASN A 17 -26.53 49.62 -15.59
C ASN A 17 -26.75 50.63 -16.74
N ASP A 18 -27.24 50.13 -17.89
CA ASP A 18 -28.71 50.15 -18.10
C ASP A 18 -29.24 49.22 -19.21
N SER A 19 -30.44 48.71 -18.94
CA SER A 19 -31.53 48.34 -19.86
C SER A 19 -31.71 46.91 -20.43
N SER A 20 -32.80 46.33 -19.94
CA SER A 20 -33.92 45.73 -20.69
C SER A 20 -33.96 44.21 -20.92
N ALA A 21 -34.70 43.59 -20.00
CA ALA A 21 -35.61 42.45 -20.09
C ALA A 21 -35.79 41.74 -21.46
N ASN A 22 -35.63 40.42 -21.42
CA ASN A 22 -36.58 39.50 -22.02
C ASN A 22 -36.63 38.20 -21.20
N GLU A 23 -37.76 37.97 -20.54
CA GLU A 23 -38.14 36.70 -19.94
C GLU A 23 -38.45 35.71 -21.07
N PHE A 24 -37.66 34.65 -21.17
CA PHE A 24 -38.07 33.39 -21.77
C PHE A 24 -37.72 32.29 -20.78
N GLU A 25 -38.73 31.67 -20.20
CA GLU A 25 -38.59 30.44 -19.41
C GLU A 25 -37.95 29.36 -20.28
N THR A 26 -36.69 29.06 -20.01
CA THR A 26 -36.10 27.75 -20.28
C THR A 26 -35.74 27.14 -18.94
N MET A 27 -36.50 26.12 -18.55
CA MET A 27 -36.09 25.15 -17.55
C MET A 27 -34.70 24.60 -17.94
N SER A 28 -33.66 24.89 -17.14
CA SER A 28 -32.39 24.14 -16.97
C SER A 28 -31.30 25.03 -16.30
N SER A 29 -31.62 25.77 -15.24
CA SER A 29 -30.59 26.61 -14.57
C SER A 29 -29.67 25.80 -13.64
N GLU A 30 -30.07 24.59 -13.24
CA GLU A 30 -29.24 23.70 -12.40
C GLU A 30 -28.21 22.93 -13.24
N ASP A 31 -28.49 22.67 -14.53
CA ASP A 31 -27.52 22.00 -15.42
C ASP A 31 -26.46 22.99 -15.94
N ASP A 32 -26.82 24.27 -16.15
CA ASP A 32 -25.86 25.31 -16.57
C ASP A 32 -24.86 25.68 -15.45
N ASP A 33 -25.30 25.70 -14.18
CA ASP A 33 -24.39 25.90 -13.04
C ASP A 33 -23.45 24.70 -12.85
N PHE A 34 -23.94 23.47 -13.03
CA PHE A 34 -23.12 22.27 -12.98
C PHE A 34 -22.11 22.20 -14.13
N LEU A 35 -22.50 22.62 -15.34
CA LEU A 35 -21.59 22.65 -16.50
C LEU A 35 -20.51 23.73 -16.36
N ASN A 36 -20.83 24.91 -15.81
CA ASN A 36 -19.84 25.93 -15.50
C ASN A 36 -18.87 25.48 -14.38
N GLU A 37 -19.38 24.83 -13.33
CA GLU A 37 -18.53 24.27 -12.26
C GLU A 37 -17.63 23.13 -12.80
N LEU A 38 -18.13 22.32 -13.73
CA LEU A 38 -17.35 21.29 -14.41
C LEU A 38 -16.27 21.89 -15.32
N GLU A 39 -16.57 22.98 -16.04
CA GLU A 39 -15.63 23.69 -16.91
C GLU A 39 -14.51 24.37 -16.11
N GLU A 40 -14.85 25.06 -15.02
CA GLU A 40 -13.87 25.63 -14.07
C GLU A 40 -12.99 24.55 -13.44
N LEU A 41 -13.56 23.39 -13.07
CA LEU A 41 -12.80 22.24 -12.56
C LEU A 41 -11.84 21.66 -13.62
N THR A 42 -12.25 21.58 -14.88
CA THR A 42 -11.35 21.15 -15.97
C THR A 42 -10.23 22.16 -16.23
N ASP A 43 -10.52 23.46 -16.21
CA ASP A 43 -9.52 24.51 -16.41
C ASP A 43 -8.51 24.56 -15.26
N GLU A 44 -8.95 24.36 -14.01
CA GLU A 44 -8.06 24.25 -12.86
C GLU A 44 -7.19 22.99 -12.91
N LEU A 45 -7.76 21.85 -13.36
CA LEU A 45 -7.04 20.59 -13.52
C LEU A 45 -5.96 20.72 -14.61
N ASP A 46 -6.31 21.32 -15.76
CA ASP A 46 -5.39 21.57 -16.87
C ASP A 46 -4.30 22.57 -16.49
N TYR A 47 -4.63 23.64 -15.76
CA TYR A 47 -3.63 24.58 -15.24
C TYR A 47 -2.66 23.89 -14.28
N THR A 48 -3.17 23.05 -13.37
CA THR A 48 -2.35 22.33 -12.38
C THR A 48 -1.44 21.30 -13.05
N LEU A 49 -1.97 20.53 -14.01
CA LEU A 49 -1.20 19.59 -14.81
C LEU A 49 -0.10 20.29 -15.62
N ASN A 50 -0.43 21.40 -16.30
CA ASN A 50 0.53 22.19 -17.06
C ASN A 50 1.63 22.77 -16.17
N THR A 51 1.29 23.21 -14.96
CA THR A 51 2.26 23.70 -13.97
C THR A 51 3.22 22.61 -13.54
N HIS A 52 2.71 21.42 -13.19
CA HIS A 52 3.54 20.29 -12.80
C HIS A 52 4.43 19.79 -13.94
N LEU A 53 3.89 19.69 -15.16
CA LEU A 53 4.66 19.34 -16.36
C LEU A 53 5.77 20.35 -16.64
N SER A 54 5.49 21.64 -16.52
CA SER A 54 6.48 22.70 -16.69
C SER A 54 7.60 22.59 -15.65
N CYS A 55 7.25 22.28 -14.40
CA CYS A 55 8.22 22.02 -13.33
C CYS A 55 9.09 20.80 -13.65
N PHE A 56 8.47 19.68 -14.06
CA PHE A 56 9.20 18.47 -14.46
C PHE A 56 10.17 18.75 -15.61
N TYR A 57 9.69 19.46 -16.64
CA TYR A 57 10.52 19.83 -17.79
C TYR A 57 11.69 20.70 -17.37
N PHE A 58 11.46 21.76 -16.58
CA PHE A 58 12.54 22.61 -16.08
C PHE A 58 13.56 21.83 -15.24
N LEU A 59 13.10 20.96 -14.34
CA LEU A 59 13.98 20.23 -13.44
C LEU A 59 14.83 19.17 -14.16
N PHE A 60 14.25 18.48 -15.15
CA PHE A 60 14.84 17.26 -15.72
C PHE A 60 15.20 17.33 -17.21
N HIS A 61 14.53 18.15 -18.02
CA HIS A 61 14.72 18.21 -19.47
C HIS A 61 15.46 19.46 -19.95
N ASP A 62 15.19 20.61 -19.33
CA ASP A 62 15.79 21.88 -19.73
C ASP A 62 17.33 21.80 -19.63
N GLU A 63 18.05 22.25 -20.65
CA GLU A 63 19.52 22.20 -20.67
C GLU A 63 20.14 22.99 -19.52
N SER A 64 19.46 24.05 -19.07
CA SER A 64 19.83 24.84 -17.92
C SER A 64 19.29 24.28 -16.60
N GLY A 65 18.45 23.24 -16.64
CA GLY A 65 17.83 22.62 -15.49
C GLY A 65 18.80 21.90 -14.54
N PRO A 66 18.48 21.76 -13.25
CA PRO A 66 19.37 21.17 -12.24
C PRO A 66 19.84 19.76 -12.58
N PHE A 67 18.97 18.90 -13.14
CA PHE A 67 19.37 17.55 -13.54
C PHE A 67 20.41 17.57 -14.66
N ARG A 68 20.19 18.33 -15.74
CA ARG A 68 21.11 18.41 -16.88
C ARG A 68 22.45 19.03 -16.50
N ARG A 69 22.47 20.00 -15.58
CA ARG A 69 23.72 20.56 -15.04
C ARG A 69 24.51 19.54 -14.22
N THR A 70 23.82 18.72 -13.42
CA THR A 70 24.45 17.76 -12.51
C THR A 70 24.82 16.43 -13.19
N PHE A 71 24.04 16.01 -14.19
CA PHE A 71 24.18 14.75 -14.92
C PHE A 71 24.02 14.95 -16.44
N PRO A 72 24.94 15.67 -17.10
CA PRO A 72 24.82 16.01 -18.52
C PRO A 72 24.82 14.78 -19.44
N GLU A 73 25.52 13.71 -19.05
CA GLU A 73 25.64 12.48 -19.81
C GLU A 73 24.43 11.54 -19.63
N GLU A 74 23.62 11.75 -18.58
CA GLU A 74 22.58 10.80 -18.18
C GLU A 74 21.21 11.09 -18.77
N SER A 75 21.11 12.07 -19.68
CA SER A 75 19.84 12.48 -20.23
C SER A 75 19.63 11.89 -21.62
N MET A 76 18.49 11.21 -21.78
CA MET A 76 18.12 10.58 -23.05
C MET A 76 17.52 11.60 -24.01
N SER A 77 18.05 11.65 -25.22
CA SER A 77 17.54 12.48 -26.32
C SER A 77 16.49 11.78 -27.19
N ASP A 78 16.37 10.45 -27.09
CA ASP A 78 15.47 9.66 -27.94
C ASP A 78 14.43 8.89 -27.10
N LEU A 79 13.18 9.35 -27.17
CA LEU A 79 11.99 8.71 -26.59
C LEU A 79 11.08 8.11 -27.68
N SER A 80 11.60 7.88 -28.89
CA SER A 80 10.81 7.49 -30.07
C SER A 80 10.00 6.21 -29.91
N THR A 81 10.34 5.35 -28.94
CA THR A 81 9.57 4.15 -28.63
C THR A 81 8.77 4.35 -27.34
N PRO A 82 7.43 4.26 -27.37
CA PRO A 82 6.63 4.36 -26.15
C PRO A 82 7.02 3.21 -25.20
N PRO A 83 7.14 3.49 -23.88
CA PRO A 83 7.48 2.45 -22.92
C PRO A 83 6.35 1.40 -22.86
N PRO A 84 6.66 0.12 -22.62
CA PRO A 84 5.65 -0.91 -22.49
C PRO A 84 4.77 -0.65 -21.26
N ASP A 85 3.49 -1.01 -21.35
CA ASP A 85 2.61 -1.02 -20.19
C ASP A 85 2.85 -2.27 -19.36
N LEU A 86 3.27 -2.05 -18.12
CA LEU A 86 3.64 -3.08 -17.16
C LEU A 86 2.79 -3.00 -15.88
N THR A 87 1.67 -2.29 -15.92
CA THR A 87 0.82 -2.02 -14.75
C THR A 87 0.22 -3.31 -14.17
N TYR A 88 -0.13 -4.28 -15.03
CA TYR A 88 -0.85 -5.49 -14.65
C TYR A 88 -0.01 -6.78 -14.62
N VAL A 89 1.33 -6.68 -14.71
CA VAL A 89 2.21 -7.86 -14.89
C VAL A 89 2.16 -8.88 -13.74
N LEU A 90 1.79 -8.47 -12.52
CA LEU A 90 1.62 -9.40 -11.39
C LEU A 90 0.21 -9.97 -11.23
N HIS A 91 -0.77 -9.51 -12.01
CA HIS A 91 -2.17 -9.92 -11.84
C HIS A 91 -2.34 -11.43 -12.05
N ASP A 92 -1.82 -11.97 -13.15
CA ASP A 92 -1.94 -13.40 -13.47
C ASP A 92 -1.22 -14.29 -12.45
N ALA A 93 -0.02 -13.88 -12.01
CA ALA A 93 0.75 -14.61 -11.00
C ALA A 93 0.01 -14.62 -9.65
N ALA A 94 -0.62 -13.51 -9.26
CA ALA A 94 -1.38 -13.41 -8.02
C ALA A 94 -2.66 -14.28 -8.04
N MET A 95 -3.34 -14.38 -9.20
CA MET A 95 -4.51 -15.24 -9.34
C MET A 95 -4.17 -16.72 -9.14
N VAL A 96 -3.15 -17.22 -9.84
CA VAL A 96 -2.72 -18.62 -9.73
C VAL A 96 -2.30 -18.95 -8.30
N GLU A 97 -1.48 -18.10 -7.67
CA GLU A 97 -1.01 -18.30 -6.30
C GLU A 97 -2.16 -18.32 -5.29
N ALA A 98 -3.18 -17.47 -5.48
CA ALA A 98 -4.33 -17.42 -4.58
C ALA A 98 -5.20 -18.67 -4.68
N GLU A 99 -5.41 -19.19 -5.88
CA GLU A 99 -6.13 -20.45 -6.09
C GLU A 99 -5.40 -21.63 -5.43
N ASP A 100 -4.08 -21.72 -5.62
CA ASP A 100 -3.27 -22.77 -5.01
C ASP A 100 -3.28 -22.69 -3.48
N HIS A 101 -3.16 -21.48 -2.92
CA HIS A 101 -3.24 -21.28 -1.47
C HIS A 101 -4.62 -21.68 -0.91
N LEU A 102 -5.71 -21.35 -1.62
CA LEU A 102 -7.05 -21.77 -1.20
C LEU A 102 -7.21 -23.29 -1.26
N ARG A 103 -6.73 -23.95 -2.32
CA ARG A 103 -6.75 -25.42 -2.43
C ARG A 103 -5.94 -26.10 -1.33
N GLU A 104 -4.80 -25.51 -0.94
CA GLU A 104 -3.99 -26.01 0.16
C GLU A 104 -4.75 -25.89 1.50
N LEU A 105 -5.38 -24.73 1.76
CA LEU A 105 -6.21 -24.53 2.95
C LEU A 105 -7.39 -25.50 3.00
N GLU A 106 -8.00 -25.81 1.86
CA GLU A 106 -9.07 -26.82 1.74
C GLU A 106 -8.55 -28.23 2.02
N SER A 107 -7.38 -28.57 1.48
CA SER A 107 -6.74 -29.88 1.69
C SER A 107 -6.32 -30.09 3.15
N GLN A 108 -5.73 -29.08 3.79
CA GLN A 108 -5.39 -29.08 5.21
C GLN A 108 -6.64 -29.21 6.09
N ARG A 109 -7.76 -28.60 5.68
CA ARG A 109 -9.05 -28.75 6.35
C ARG A 109 -9.62 -30.15 6.20
N ALA A 110 -9.55 -30.73 4.99
CA ALA A 110 -10.01 -32.09 4.72
C ALA A 110 -9.22 -33.14 5.51
N ALA A 111 -7.90 -32.94 5.63
CA ALA A 111 -7.02 -33.80 6.44
C ALA A 111 -7.23 -33.65 7.96
N SER A 112 -7.81 -32.53 8.41
CA SER A 112 -8.15 -32.27 9.82
C SER A 112 -9.52 -32.86 10.23
N VAL A 113 -10.25 -33.54 9.34
CA VAL A 113 -11.58 -34.14 9.63
C VAL A 113 -11.47 -35.59 10.11
N THR A 114 -10.62 -35.85 11.09
CA THR A 114 -10.68 -37.06 11.92
C THR A 114 -10.75 -36.66 13.39
N ASN A 115 -11.86 -36.00 13.74
CA ASN A 115 -12.52 -35.93 15.05
C ASN A 115 -13.42 -34.66 15.07
N PRO A 116 -14.75 -34.78 15.14
CA PRO A 116 -15.60 -33.62 15.31
C PRO A 116 -15.54 -33.16 16.78
N GLU A 117 -14.68 -32.19 17.09
CA GLU A 117 -14.88 -31.40 18.31
C GLU A 117 -15.97 -30.33 18.06
N PRO A 118 -16.91 -30.14 18.99
CA PRO A 118 -17.90 -29.08 18.92
C PRO A 118 -17.22 -27.75 19.28
N GLY A 119 -16.84 -26.97 18.27
CA GLY A 119 -16.13 -25.70 18.48
C GLY A 119 -16.47 -24.64 17.43
N THR A 120 -17.66 -24.04 17.54
CA THR A 120 -17.97 -22.77 16.86
C THR A 120 -17.01 -21.69 17.36
N LYS A 121 -16.16 -21.14 16.49
CA LYS A 121 -15.26 -20.04 16.87
C LYS A 121 -16.09 -18.82 17.27
N SER A 122 -15.99 -18.41 18.54
CA SER A 122 -16.72 -17.27 19.08
C SER A 122 -16.26 -15.96 18.41
N SER A 123 -17.21 -15.25 17.80
CA SER A 123 -17.01 -13.90 17.26
C SER A 123 -16.98 -12.87 18.40
N ARG A 124 -16.53 -11.64 18.14
CA ARG A 124 -16.56 -10.57 19.15
C ARG A 124 -18.01 -10.30 19.63
N ALA A 125 -18.98 -10.35 18.73
CA ALA A 125 -20.40 -10.23 19.08
C ALA A 125 -20.90 -11.42 19.90
N SER A 126 -20.53 -12.66 19.53
CA SER A 126 -20.99 -13.83 20.28
C SER A 126 -20.37 -13.87 21.68
N ARG A 127 -19.10 -13.48 21.85
CA ARG A 127 -18.49 -13.34 23.19
C ARG A 127 -19.16 -12.26 24.01
N PHE A 128 -19.47 -11.12 23.39
CA PHE A 128 -20.13 -10.02 24.07
C PHE A 128 -21.55 -10.41 24.54
N LEU A 129 -22.29 -11.16 23.72
CA LEU A 129 -23.57 -11.76 24.10
C LEU A 129 -23.42 -12.77 25.25
N ASP A 130 -22.40 -13.63 25.19
CA ASP A 130 -22.11 -14.62 26.23
C ASP A 130 -21.71 -13.94 27.57
N GLU A 131 -21.02 -12.80 27.52
CA GLU A 131 -20.58 -12.02 28.69
C GLU A 131 -21.72 -11.17 29.30
N ASN A 132 -22.75 -10.82 28.52
CA ASN A 132 -23.81 -9.87 28.92
C ASN A 132 -25.22 -10.38 28.57
N PRO A 133 -25.65 -11.54 29.11
CA PRO A 133 -26.94 -12.14 28.79
C PRO A 133 -28.10 -11.21 29.18
N GLY A 134 -29.01 -10.96 28.23
CA GLY A 134 -30.20 -10.13 28.44
C GLY A 134 -29.97 -8.61 28.52
N ALA A 135 -28.71 -8.14 28.46
CA ALA A 135 -28.36 -6.71 28.50
C ALA A 135 -27.97 -6.14 27.13
N CYS A 136 -27.79 -7.00 26.13
CA CYS A 136 -27.37 -6.64 24.79
C CYS A 136 -28.54 -6.12 23.93
N LEU A 137 -28.44 -4.87 23.45
CA LEU A 137 -29.48 -4.29 22.60
C LEU A 137 -29.28 -4.65 21.12
N LEU A 138 -30.34 -5.15 20.48
CA LEU A 138 -30.47 -5.28 19.04
C LEU A 138 -31.34 -4.15 18.48
N ILE A 139 -30.85 -3.46 17.47
CA ILE A 139 -31.57 -2.43 16.73
C ILE A 139 -31.89 -2.93 15.32
N ALA A 140 -33.09 -2.65 14.83
CA ALA A 140 -33.44 -2.93 13.45
C ALA A 140 -32.72 -1.93 12.53
N VAL A 141 -32.12 -2.45 11.46
CA VAL A 141 -31.40 -1.68 10.44
C VAL A 141 -31.80 -2.17 9.06
N ASP A 142 -31.68 -1.30 8.06
CA ASP A 142 -31.83 -1.73 6.67
C ASP A 142 -30.76 -2.79 6.33
N LYS A 143 -31.13 -3.80 5.53
CA LYS A 143 -30.23 -4.87 5.12
C LYS A 143 -29.01 -4.37 4.32
N ALA A 144 -29.11 -3.20 3.69
CA ALA A 144 -28.00 -2.57 2.96
C ALA A 144 -27.01 -1.84 3.89
N VAL A 145 -27.38 -1.59 5.15
CA VAL A 145 -26.57 -0.80 6.09
C VAL A 145 -25.45 -1.65 6.68
N ASN A 146 -24.22 -1.15 6.58
CA ASN A 146 -23.04 -1.81 7.13
C ASN A 146 -22.57 -1.18 8.45
N ARG A 147 -21.65 -1.87 9.14
CA ARG A 147 -21.09 -1.44 10.43
C ARG A 147 -20.44 -0.05 10.36
N SER A 148 -19.70 0.26 9.30
CA SER A 148 -19.01 1.55 9.19
C SER A 148 -20.00 2.70 9.13
N GLN A 149 -21.07 2.55 8.34
CA GLN A 149 -22.14 3.53 8.24
C GLN A 149 -22.86 3.75 9.58
N LEU A 150 -23.12 2.67 10.34
CA LEU A 150 -23.72 2.80 11.69
C LEU A 150 -22.80 3.53 12.66
N LYS A 151 -21.49 3.28 12.62
CA LYS A 151 -20.53 3.96 13.49
C LYS A 151 -20.43 5.44 13.14
N GLU A 152 -20.31 5.75 11.86
CA GLU A 152 -20.20 7.12 11.37
C GLU A 152 -21.43 7.95 11.74
N LYS A 153 -22.64 7.40 11.56
CA LYS A 153 -23.90 8.06 11.90
C LYS A 153 -23.97 8.55 13.36
N HIS A 154 -23.34 7.84 14.28
CA HIS A 154 -23.42 8.12 15.73
C HIS A 154 -22.11 8.66 16.32
N ALA A 155 -21.04 8.75 15.54
CA ALA A 155 -19.71 9.09 16.03
C ALA A 155 -19.63 10.49 16.67
N SER A 156 -20.44 11.44 16.20
CA SER A 156 -20.47 12.82 16.70
C SER A 156 -21.15 12.95 18.06
N GLU A 157 -22.19 12.16 18.31
CA GLU A 157 -23.00 12.22 19.54
C GLU A 157 -22.54 11.21 20.59
N PHE A 158 -22.04 10.04 20.15
CA PHE A 158 -21.56 8.95 21.00
C PHE A 158 -20.16 8.48 20.55
N PRO A 159 -19.09 9.21 20.94
CA PRO A 159 -17.73 8.85 20.57
C PRO A 159 -17.36 7.44 21.06
N GLY A 160 -16.84 6.60 20.16
CA GLY A 160 -16.42 5.23 20.49
C GLY A 160 -17.52 4.16 20.40
N ILE A 161 -18.76 4.55 20.07
CA ILE A 161 -19.86 3.60 19.83
C ILE A 161 -19.52 2.60 18.73
N ASP A 162 -19.96 1.35 18.90
CA ASP A 162 -19.68 0.29 17.96
C ASP A 162 -20.88 -0.65 17.80
N PHE A 163 -21.06 -1.14 16.58
CA PHE A 163 -22.16 -2.04 16.22
C PHE A 163 -21.61 -3.27 15.51
N ILE A 164 -22.32 -4.39 15.59
CA ILE A 164 -22.05 -5.56 14.75
C ILE A 164 -23.36 -5.97 14.06
N VAL A 165 -23.36 -5.98 12.73
CA VAL A 165 -24.52 -6.43 11.93
C VAL A 165 -24.61 -7.95 11.97
N GLY A 166 -25.82 -8.48 12.16
CA GLY A 166 -26.12 -9.90 12.20
C GLY A 166 -26.28 -10.50 10.80
N TYR A 167 -25.78 -11.72 10.63
CA TYR A 167 -25.84 -12.49 9.40
C TYR A 167 -26.26 -13.93 9.65
N VAL A 168 -27.09 -14.47 8.77
CA VAL A 168 -27.51 -15.87 8.82
C VAL A 168 -27.24 -16.46 7.45
N SER A 169 -26.42 -17.51 7.39
CA SER A 169 -26.01 -18.13 6.13
C SER A 169 -25.44 -17.15 5.08
N GLY A 170 -24.83 -16.05 5.54
CA GLY A 170 -24.26 -15.01 4.67
C GLY A 170 -25.22 -13.87 4.32
N GLU A 171 -26.50 -13.96 4.66
CA GLU A 171 -27.49 -12.90 4.43
C GLU A 171 -27.64 -11.98 5.64
N PRO A 172 -27.72 -10.64 5.45
CA PRO A 172 -27.97 -9.69 6.53
C PRO A 172 -29.39 -9.88 7.09
N THR A 173 -29.50 -9.99 8.41
CA THR A 173 -30.79 -10.23 9.08
C THR A 173 -31.63 -8.97 9.26
N GLY A 174 -31.06 -7.79 9.00
CA GLY A 174 -31.67 -6.50 9.33
C GLY A 174 -31.58 -6.15 10.81
N TRP A 175 -30.70 -6.82 11.57
CA TRP A 175 -30.44 -6.52 12.97
C TRP A 175 -28.97 -6.16 13.19
N ALA A 176 -28.72 -5.16 14.02
CA ALA A 176 -27.38 -4.83 14.50
C ALA A 176 -27.32 -4.86 16.03
N LEU A 177 -26.26 -5.46 16.55
CA LEU A 177 -25.93 -5.53 17.97
C LEU A 177 -25.15 -4.29 18.38
N LEU A 178 -25.66 -3.54 19.36
CA LEU A 178 -24.90 -2.51 20.05
C LEU A 178 -23.84 -3.18 20.95
N MET A 179 -22.58 -2.80 20.78
CA MET A 179 -21.45 -3.36 21.52
C MET A 179 -21.20 -2.59 22.82
N ASP A 180 -22.26 -2.29 23.57
CA ASP A 180 -22.23 -1.57 24.84
C ASP A 180 -23.46 -1.95 25.69
N THR A 181 -23.32 -1.85 27.01
CA THR A 181 -24.39 -2.11 28.00
C THR A 181 -24.64 -0.93 28.93
N ASP A 182 -24.00 0.24 28.71
CA ASP A 182 -24.30 1.46 29.48
C ASP A 182 -25.77 1.83 29.32
N ALA A 183 -26.49 1.86 30.46
CA ALA A 183 -27.93 2.13 30.51
C ALA A 183 -28.29 3.48 29.85
N LYS A 184 -27.43 4.49 29.92
CA LYS A 184 -27.69 5.80 29.28
C LYS A 184 -27.61 5.69 27.76
N LEU A 185 -26.59 5.00 27.25
CA LEU A 185 -26.40 4.79 25.82
C LEU A 185 -27.49 3.87 25.24
N VAL A 186 -27.80 2.78 25.94
CA VAL A 186 -28.89 1.86 25.56
C VAL A 186 -30.21 2.63 25.48
N SER A 187 -30.55 3.44 26.49
CA SER A 187 -31.77 4.26 26.49
C SER A 187 -31.80 5.25 25.32
N ALA A 188 -30.68 5.92 25.02
CA ALA A 188 -30.59 6.83 23.87
C ALA A 188 -30.79 6.08 22.54
N MET A 189 -30.19 4.90 22.39
CA MET A 189 -30.35 4.07 21.19
C MET A 189 -31.78 3.56 21.02
N GLN A 190 -32.49 3.24 22.11
CA GLN A 190 -33.90 2.84 22.06
C GLN A 190 -34.82 3.97 21.56
N VAL A 191 -34.45 5.23 21.80
CA VAL A 191 -35.17 6.40 21.28
C VAL A 191 -34.87 6.60 19.79
N LEU A 192 -33.61 6.46 19.37
CA LEU A 192 -33.19 6.65 17.97
C LEU A 192 -33.65 5.51 17.05
N TYR A 193 -33.81 4.30 17.59
CA TYR A 193 -34.25 3.11 16.88
C TYR A 193 -35.54 2.57 17.51
N PRO A 194 -36.73 3.01 17.06
CA PRO A 194 -38.00 2.62 17.68
C PRO A 194 -38.30 1.12 17.54
N ILE A 195 -37.72 0.45 16.55
CA ILE A 195 -37.75 -1.01 16.42
C ILE A 195 -36.44 -1.56 16.99
N HIS A 196 -36.50 -1.98 18.25
CA HIS A 196 -35.37 -2.57 18.98
C HIS A 196 -35.87 -3.66 19.92
N ARG A 197 -34.96 -4.53 20.38
CA ARG A 197 -35.22 -5.51 21.44
C ARG A 197 -33.91 -5.95 22.07
N PHE A 198 -33.97 -6.53 23.27
CA PHE A 198 -32.81 -7.21 23.83
C PHE A 198 -32.57 -8.55 23.13
N ALA A 199 -31.29 -8.89 22.96
CA ALA A 199 -30.87 -10.15 22.38
C ALA A 199 -31.28 -11.32 23.28
N THR A 200 -31.77 -12.37 22.64
CA THR A 200 -32.10 -13.66 23.23
C THR A 200 -31.02 -14.70 22.85
N ASP A 201 -31.04 -15.86 23.50
CA ASP A 201 -30.11 -16.95 23.19
C ASP A 201 -30.24 -17.42 21.73
N GLU A 202 -31.44 -17.33 21.16
CA GLU A 202 -31.67 -17.61 19.75
C GLU A 202 -30.90 -16.62 18.87
N ASP A 203 -30.80 -15.34 19.22
CA ASP A 203 -30.13 -14.35 18.37
C ASP A 203 -28.63 -14.60 18.19
N ARG A 204 -28.05 -15.43 19.04
CA ARG A 204 -26.65 -15.85 18.97
C ARG A 204 -26.28 -16.38 17.59
N TYR A 205 -27.15 -17.14 16.93
CA TYR A 205 -26.81 -17.74 15.63
C TYR A 205 -26.56 -16.69 14.52
N MET A 206 -27.12 -15.48 14.64
CA MET A 206 -26.87 -14.36 13.71
C MET A 206 -25.44 -13.79 13.83
N PHE A 207 -24.75 -14.09 14.93
CA PHE A 207 -23.42 -13.55 15.23
C PHE A 207 -22.35 -14.64 15.34
N VAL A 208 -22.75 -15.91 15.28
CA VAL A 208 -21.82 -17.03 15.15
C VAL A 208 -21.36 -17.09 13.70
N LYS A 209 -20.05 -17.16 13.48
CA LYS A 209 -19.52 -17.46 12.15
C LYS A 209 -19.92 -18.90 11.80
N SER A 210 -20.95 -19.06 10.98
CA SER A 210 -21.16 -20.32 10.29
C SER A 210 -19.89 -20.61 9.48
N ARG A 211 -19.31 -21.80 9.68
CA ARG A 211 -18.30 -22.30 8.74
C ARG A 211 -19.03 -22.40 7.42
N SER A 212 -18.72 -21.52 6.48
CA SER A 212 -19.28 -21.57 5.13
C SER A 212 -18.90 -22.90 4.49
N THR A 213 -19.78 -23.90 4.60
CA THR A 213 -19.94 -24.91 3.58
C THR A 213 -20.42 -24.18 2.35
N ILE A 214 -19.52 -24.03 1.38
CA ILE A 214 -19.86 -23.53 0.05
C ILE A 214 -20.70 -24.63 -0.60
N GLU A 215 -22.00 -24.61 -0.35
CA GLU A 215 -22.96 -25.24 -1.26
C GLU A 215 -23.46 -24.14 -2.19
N LYS A 216 -23.04 -24.27 -3.45
CA LYS A 216 -23.57 -23.48 -4.57
C LYS A 216 -25.03 -23.89 -4.76
N ASP A 217 -25.96 -23.07 -4.29
CA ASP A 217 -27.30 -23.05 -4.85
C ASP A 217 -27.48 -21.83 -5.75
N ALA A 218 -27.94 -22.13 -6.95
CA ALA A 218 -28.16 -21.21 -8.02
C ALA A 218 -29.39 -20.33 -7.71
N GLY A 219 -29.24 -19.01 -7.90
CA GLY A 219 -30.39 -18.14 -8.18
C GLY A 219 -30.79 -17.16 -7.09
N SER A 220 -29.86 -16.32 -6.61
CA SER A 220 -30.13 -14.90 -6.33
C SER A 220 -28.83 -14.25 -5.84
N SER A 221 -28.28 -13.38 -6.67
CA SER A 221 -26.96 -12.77 -6.51
C SER A 221 -26.91 -11.85 -5.29
N PRO A 222 -26.08 -12.12 -4.27
CA PRO A 222 -25.58 -11.06 -3.41
C PRO A 222 -24.60 -10.24 -4.24
N GLN A 223 -24.60 -8.91 -4.09
CA GLN A 223 -23.44 -8.11 -4.49
C GLN A 223 -22.26 -8.48 -3.58
N VAL A 224 -21.56 -9.52 -4.01
CA VAL A 224 -20.25 -9.93 -3.53
C VAL A 224 -19.34 -8.74 -3.72
N SER A 225 -18.75 -8.20 -2.65
CA SER A 225 -17.52 -7.42 -2.81
C SER A 225 -16.56 -8.33 -3.57
N ALA A 226 -16.23 -7.94 -4.81
CA ALA A 226 -15.54 -8.79 -5.76
C ALA A 226 -14.40 -9.54 -5.06
N TYR A 227 -14.41 -10.87 -5.15
CA TYR A 227 -13.32 -11.70 -4.64
C TYR A 227 -12.03 -11.18 -5.28
N ASP A 228 -11.15 -10.63 -4.44
CA ASP A 228 -9.87 -10.10 -4.82
C ASP A 228 -8.80 -11.07 -4.30
N PRO A 229 -8.26 -11.95 -5.18
CA PRO A 229 -7.30 -12.97 -4.78
C PRO A 229 -6.05 -12.38 -4.13
N GLN A 230 -5.65 -11.17 -4.54
CA GLN A 230 -4.47 -10.49 -4.01
C GLN A 230 -4.66 -10.06 -2.56
N LYS A 231 -5.88 -9.67 -2.14
CA LYS A 231 -6.19 -9.40 -0.71
C LYS A 231 -6.00 -10.61 0.18
N VAL A 232 -6.34 -11.82 -0.30
CA VAL A 232 -6.19 -13.06 0.47
C VAL A 232 -4.71 -13.36 0.71
N LEU A 233 -3.90 -13.31 -0.36
CA LEU A 233 -2.45 -13.54 -0.30
C LEU A 233 -1.75 -12.49 0.56
N ASN A 234 -2.04 -11.21 0.34
CA ASN A 234 -1.48 -10.10 1.10
C ASN A 234 -1.73 -10.27 2.61
N LYS A 235 -2.95 -10.68 3.00
CA LYS A 235 -3.29 -10.92 4.40
C LYS A 235 -2.53 -12.10 5.00
N ALA A 236 -2.39 -13.20 4.26
CA ALA A 236 -1.63 -14.36 4.70
C ALA A 236 -0.13 -14.02 4.86
N PHE A 237 0.43 -13.29 3.89
CA PHE A 237 1.81 -12.80 3.93
C PHE A 237 2.04 -11.88 5.12
N LEU A 238 1.21 -10.84 5.33
CA LEU A 238 1.37 -9.89 6.43
C LEU A 238 1.35 -10.59 7.80
N LYS A 239 0.53 -11.62 7.96
CA LYS A 239 0.51 -12.44 9.18
C LYS A 239 1.83 -13.20 9.39
N ARG A 240 2.45 -13.70 8.32
CA ARG A 240 3.76 -14.38 8.38
C ARG A 240 4.89 -13.36 8.65
N TRP A 241 4.90 -12.27 7.88
CA TRP A 241 5.86 -11.18 7.91
C TRP A 241 5.99 -10.56 9.31
N GLY A 242 4.85 -10.36 9.99
CA GLY A 242 4.76 -9.82 11.35
C GLY A 242 4.93 -10.83 12.49
N SER A 243 5.40 -12.06 12.24
CA SER A 243 5.40 -13.13 13.25
C SER A 243 6.79 -13.57 13.70
N LYS A 244 7.13 -13.24 14.95
CA LYS A 244 8.37 -13.70 15.63
C LYS A 244 8.50 -15.23 15.64
N ALA A 245 7.40 -15.97 15.79
CA ALA A 245 7.42 -17.43 15.76
C ALA A 245 7.72 -18.00 14.36
N ASN A 246 7.27 -17.35 13.29
CA ASN A 246 7.65 -17.72 11.92
C ASN A 246 9.12 -17.40 11.64
N LEU A 247 9.63 -16.27 12.15
CA LEU A 247 11.04 -15.91 12.03
C LEU A 247 11.92 -16.96 12.74
N ALA A 248 11.60 -17.30 13.99
CA ALA A 248 12.33 -18.30 14.77
C ALA A 248 12.42 -19.65 14.03
N ARG A 249 11.27 -20.18 13.59
CA ARG A 249 11.23 -21.45 12.83
C ARG A 249 12.03 -21.40 11.54
N HIS A 250 12.03 -20.26 10.86
CA HIS A 250 12.78 -20.10 9.63
C HIS A 250 14.29 -20.08 9.89
N ILE A 251 14.76 -19.32 10.88
CA ILE A 251 16.16 -19.32 11.33
C ILE A 251 16.60 -20.73 11.75
N GLU A 252 15.77 -21.44 12.51
CA GLU A 252 16.03 -22.84 12.88
C GLU A 252 16.18 -23.74 11.65
N SER A 253 15.31 -23.58 10.65
CA SER A 253 15.39 -24.35 9.39
C SER A 253 16.64 -24.07 8.56
N ILE A 254 17.26 -22.90 8.73
CA ILE A 254 18.54 -22.51 8.11
C ILE A 254 19.74 -23.11 8.88
N GLY A 255 19.51 -23.65 10.08
CA GLY A 255 20.56 -24.16 10.96
C GLY A 255 21.05 -23.13 11.97
N GLY A 256 20.21 -22.17 12.36
CA GLY A 256 20.49 -21.17 13.39
C GLY A 256 20.98 -19.83 12.86
N VAL A 257 21.08 -18.85 13.78
CA VAL A 257 21.42 -17.44 13.45
C VAL A 257 22.77 -17.32 12.76
N GLY A 258 23.79 -18.08 13.19
CA GLY A 258 25.13 -18.03 12.59
C GLY A 258 25.20 -18.49 11.13
N ASN A 259 24.18 -19.19 10.64
CA ASN A 259 24.06 -19.61 9.24
C ASN A 259 23.15 -18.68 8.41
N ALA A 260 22.42 -17.76 9.06
CA ALA A 260 21.48 -16.86 8.40
C ALA A 260 22.20 -15.61 7.86
N ILE A 261 21.81 -15.18 6.66
CA ILE A 261 22.28 -13.95 6.01
C ILE A 261 21.11 -12.98 5.99
N PHE A 262 21.12 -12.03 6.92
CA PHE A 262 20.11 -10.97 6.96
C PHE A 262 20.42 -9.94 5.86
N VAL A 263 19.42 -9.65 5.04
CA VAL A 263 19.50 -8.68 3.95
C VAL A 263 18.38 -7.66 4.14
N SER A 264 18.77 -6.43 4.47
CA SER A 264 17.84 -5.32 4.48
C SER A 264 17.53 -4.91 3.04
N PHE A 265 16.29 -4.60 2.73
CA PHE A 265 15.94 -4.09 1.42
C PHE A 265 14.82 -3.05 1.52
N ASP A 266 14.80 -2.18 0.51
CA ASP A 266 13.82 -1.12 0.36
C ASP A 266 13.64 -0.82 -1.14
N ALA A 267 12.52 -0.20 -1.50
CA ALA A 267 12.22 0.14 -2.89
C ALA A 267 11.41 1.44 -2.96
N GLU A 268 11.82 2.33 -3.87
CA GLU A 268 11.03 3.50 -4.24
C GLU A 268 10.15 3.16 -5.45
N ALA A 269 8.98 3.76 -5.53
CA ALA A 269 8.04 3.58 -6.63
C ALA A 269 7.65 4.93 -7.26
N VAL A 270 7.44 4.94 -8.58
CA VAL A 270 6.90 6.11 -9.28
C VAL A 270 5.47 6.41 -8.85
N LEU A 271 4.73 5.36 -8.49
CA LEU A 271 3.33 5.41 -8.12
C LEU A 271 2.98 4.22 -7.23
N VAL A 272 2.16 4.47 -6.22
CA VAL A 272 1.54 3.46 -5.37
C VAL A 272 0.04 3.77 -5.29
N SER A 273 -0.74 3.26 -6.25
CA SER A 273 -2.19 3.45 -6.21
C SER A 273 -2.83 2.46 -5.23
N TYR A 274 -3.92 2.87 -4.58
CA TYR A 274 -4.61 2.00 -3.64
C TYR A 274 -5.14 0.75 -4.35
N GLY A 275 -4.66 -0.43 -3.92
CA GLY A 275 -5.04 -1.71 -4.53
C GLY A 275 -4.30 -2.04 -5.83
N SER A 276 -3.35 -1.21 -6.27
CA SER A 276 -2.49 -1.52 -7.42
C SER A 276 -1.14 -2.09 -6.99
N ILE A 277 -0.45 -2.70 -7.95
CA ILE A 277 0.94 -3.11 -7.83
C ILE A 277 1.81 -1.85 -7.96
N PRO A 278 2.85 -1.68 -7.11
CA PRO A 278 3.77 -0.56 -7.26
C PRO A 278 4.60 -0.68 -8.54
N LEU A 279 4.87 0.45 -9.17
CA LEU A 279 5.79 0.55 -10.30
C LEU A 279 7.16 1.00 -9.77
N PRO A 280 8.14 0.08 -9.60
CA PRO A 280 9.40 0.40 -8.94
C PRO A 280 10.29 1.32 -9.78
N LEU A 281 10.99 2.22 -9.10
CA LEU A 281 11.98 3.15 -9.67
C LEU A 281 13.38 2.95 -9.11
N GLU A 282 13.49 2.56 -7.84
CA GLU A 282 14.77 2.30 -7.19
C GLU A 282 14.60 1.05 -6.33
N ILE A 283 15.58 0.16 -6.35
CA ILE A 283 15.59 -1.03 -5.50
C ILE A 283 16.98 -1.15 -4.87
N ALA A 284 17.04 -1.41 -3.58
CA ALA A 284 18.27 -1.72 -2.87
C ALA A 284 18.13 -2.99 -2.03
N LEU A 285 19.11 -3.90 -2.12
CA LEU A 285 19.27 -5.07 -1.24
C LEU A 285 20.67 -5.02 -0.63
N VAL A 286 20.74 -4.89 0.69
CA VAL A 286 21.99 -4.69 1.42
C VAL A 286 22.13 -5.75 2.52
N PRO A 287 23.13 -6.64 2.43
CA PRO A 287 23.45 -7.54 3.53
C PRO A 287 23.81 -6.77 4.79
N VAL A 288 23.16 -7.10 5.91
CA VAL A 288 23.39 -6.41 7.20
C VAL A 288 24.84 -6.59 7.65
N VAL A 289 25.36 -7.80 7.53
CA VAL A 289 26.78 -8.13 7.69
C VAL A 289 27.37 -8.37 6.30
N LYS A 290 28.54 -7.77 6.03
CA LYS A 290 29.21 -7.91 4.74
C LYS A 290 29.37 -9.39 4.37
N ASN A 291 28.96 -9.72 3.15
CA ASN A 291 29.02 -11.06 2.61
C ASN A 291 29.63 -11.02 1.22
N GLU A 292 30.67 -11.83 0.98
CA GLU A 292 31.37 -11.84 -0.31
C GLU A 292 30.53 -12.48 -1.43
N LYS A 293 29.64 -13.41 -1.09
CA LYS A 293 28.79 -14.13 -2.06
C LYS A 293 27.57 -13.32 -2.48
N LEU A 294 27.12 -12.44 -1.60
CA LEU A 294 25.97 -11.57 -1.79
C LEU A 294 26.42 -10.13 -1.53
N PRO A 295 27.07 -9.46 -2.50
CA PRO A 295 27.40 -8.05 -2.36
C PRO A 295 26.12 -7.20 -2.35
N PRO A 296 26.15 -5.95 -1.84
CA PRO A 296 25.02 -5.04 -1.97
C PRO A 296 24.59 -4.87 -3.43
N PHE A 297 23.28 -4.82 -3.65
CA PHE A 297 22.66 -4.54 -4.94
C PHE A 297 21.87 -3.25 -4.85
N HIS A 298 22.04 -2.38 -5.84
CA HIS A 298 21.33 -1.11 -5.94
C HIS A 298 21.16 -0.75 -7.41
N CYS A 299 19.95 -0.43 -7.83
CA CYS A 299 19.71 0.03 -9.20
C CYS A 299 18.48 0.93 -9.28
N PHE A 300 18.42 1.67 -10.38
CA PHE A 300 17.23 2.39 -10.80
C PHE A 300 16.58 1.68 -11.98
N LEU A 301 15.26 1.62 -11.99
CA LEU A 301 14.46 0.91 -12.99
C LEU A 301 13.55 1.87 -13.73
N HIS A 302 13.39 1.65 -15.03
CA HIS A 302 12.33 2.30 -15.77
C HIS A 302 10.99 1.68 -15.37
N PRO A 303 9.95 2.44 -15.01
CA PRO A 303 8.70 1.89 -14.50
C PRO A 303 7.74 1.37 -15.59
N GLY A 304 8.17 1.34 -16.86
CA GLY A 304 7.28 1.20 -18.00
C GLY A 304 6.41 2.43 -18.25
N HIS A 305 5.20 2.22 -18.79
CA HIS A 305 4.15 3.23 -18.92
C HIS A 305 3.61 3.64 -17.55
N VAL A 306 3.25 4.91 -17.40
CA VAL A 306 2.70 5.47 -16.14
C VAL A 306 1.43 6.24 -16.48
N GLU A 307 0.29 5.72 -16.04
CA GLU A 307 -1.03 6.32 -16.30
C GLU A 307 -1.23 7.61 -15.48
N ASP A 308 -1.02 7.56 -14.17
CA ASP A 308 -1.08 8.75 -13.30
C ASP A 308 0.22 9.57 -13.38
N CYS A 309 0.35 10.30 -14.48
CA CYS A 309 1.48 11.18 -14.71
C CYS A 309 1.56 12.32 -13.67
N VAL A 310 0.44 12.80 -13.11
CA VAL A 310 0.45 13.93 -12.16
C VAL A 310 1.14 13.54 -10.87
N THR A 311 0.74 12.41 -10.27
CA THR A 311 1.32 11.92 -9.03
C THR A 311 2.80 11.56 -9.22
N ALA A 312 3.12 10.87 -10.32
CA ALA A 312 4.48 10.53 -10.70
C ALA A 312 5.39 11.77 -10.82
N ILE A 313 4.89 12.84 -11.45
CA ILE A 313 5.60 14.12 -11.56
C ILE A 313 5.81 14.75 -10.19
N LYS A 314 4.78 14.80 -9.33
CA LYS A 314 4.90 15.38 -7.99
C LYS A 314 5.98 14.68 -7.15
N LEU A 315 6.02 13.36 -7.17
CA LEU A 315 7.04 12.55 -6.49
C LEU A 315 8.43 12.72 -7.10
N SER A 316 8.52 12.86 -8.43
CA SER A 316 9.78 13.13 -9.12
C SER A 316 10.31 14.54 -8.89
N CYS A 317 9.46 15.53 -8.71
CA CYS A 317 9.86 16.94 -8.58
C CYS A 317 10.10 17.39 -7.14
N GLY A 318 9.94 16.50 -6.14
CA GLY A 318 10.10 16.90 -4.73
C GLY A 318 8.95 17.76 -4.19
N LEU A 319 7.77 17.71 -4.84
CA LEU A 319 6.62 18.58 -4.52
C LEU A 319 5.73 18.02 -3.40
N VAL A 320 5.99 16.80 -2.93
CA VAL A 320 5.23 16.12 -1.89
C VAL A 320 6.18 15.43 -0.90
N ASP A 321 5.71 15.18 0.31
CA ASP A 321 6.42 14.34 1.28
C ASP A 321 6.58 12.92 0.73
N GLY A 322 7.71 12.29 1.00
CA GLY A 322 8.00 10.96 0.44
C GLY A 322 8.54 10.99 -1.00
N ALA A 323 8.85 12.16 -1.56
CA ALA A 323 9.37 12.27 -2.92
C ALA A 323 10.75 11.61 -3.09
N HIS A 324 10.87 10.75 -4.10
CA HIS A 324 12.11 10.08 -4.47
C HIS A 324 13.03 10.97 -5.33
N CYS A 325 12.50 12.01 -5.99
CA CYS A 325 13.29 12.92 -6.83
C CYS A 325 14.06 12.23 -7.99
N ILE A 326 13.45 11.22 -8.61
CA ILE A 326 14.02 10.43 -9.72
C ILE A 326 13.21 10.74 -10.99
N PRO A 327 13.83 11.15 -12.11
CA PRO A 327 13.11 11.35 -13.36
C PRO A 327 12.70 10.02 -13.98
N PHE A 328 11.40 9.74 -14.03
CA PHE A 328 10.89 8.46 -14.53
C PHE A 328 10.83 8.31 -16.06
N LYS A 329 11.08 9.38 -16.83
CA LYS A 329 10.97 9.37 -18.31
C LYS A 329 12.29 9.60 -19.06
N CYS A 330 13.25 10.33 -18.50
CA CYS A 330 14.32 10.97 -19.30
C CYS A 330 15.74 10.72 -18.79
N ALA A 331 15.96 9.66 -18.01
CA ALA A 331 17.27 9.28 -17.49
C ALA A 331 17.78 7.95 -18.07
N SER A 332 19.01 7.94 -18.59
CA SER A 332 19.65 6.75 -19.16
C SER A 332 20.07 5.73 -18.11
N PHE A 333 20.27 6.14 -16.86
CA PHE A 333 20.58 5.22 -15.76
C PHE A 333 19.38 4.35 -15.34
N LEU A 334 18.16 4.65 -15.82
CA LEU A 334 16.99 3.81 -15.59
C LEU A 334 17.11 2.52 -16.40
N ARG A 335 17.42 1.43 -15.73
CA ARG A 335 17.58 0.11 -16.35
C ARG A 335 16.25 -0.38 -16.95
N ARG A 336 16.36 -0.94 -18.15
CA ARG A 336 15.27 -1.59 -18.90
C ARG A 336 15.52 -3.09 -19.14
N ASP A 337 16.69 -3.58 -18.72
CA ASP A 337 17.12 -4.98 -18.82
C ASP A 337 16.57 -5.81 -17.65
N TYR A 338 15.24 -5.87 -17.52
CA TYR A 338 14.57 -6.45 -16.36
C TYR A 338 14.97 -7.90 -16.07
N ALA A 339 15.30 -8.72 -17.09
CA ALA A 339 15.77 -10.08 -16.85
C ALA A 339 17.16 -10.14 -16.20
N ALA A 340 18.07 -9.25 -16.59
CA ALA A 340 19.39 -9.15 -15.95
C ALA A 340 19.23 -8.70 -14.49
N VAL A 341 18.40 -7.68 -14.25
CA VAL A 341 18.05 -7.20 -12.90
C VAL A 341 17.42 -8.32 -12.07
N ALA A 342 16.45 -9.05 -12.61
CA ALA A 342 15.82 -10.19 -11.95
C ALA A 342 16.85 -11.28 -11.63
N GLY A 343 17.78 -11.57 -12.53
CA GLY A 343 18.89 -12.50 -12.30
C GLY A 343 19.80 -12.09 -11.14
N GLU A 344 20.09 -10.79 -11.00
CA GLU A 344 20.86 -10.24 -9.88
C GLU A 344 20.08 -10.36 -8.56
N ILE A 345 18.79 -10.00 -8.54
CA ILE A 345 17.91 -10.15 -7.37
C ILE A 345 17.75 -11.64 -7.00
N ASN A 346 17.65 -12.53 -7.98
CA ASN A 346 17.46 -13.97 -7.77
C ASN A 346 18.64 -14.61 -7.02
N ARG A 347 19.85 -14.03 -7.07
CA ARG A 347 20.98 -14.49 -6.24
C ARG A 347 20.66 -14.43 -4.75
N PHE A 348 19.90 -13.43 -4.32
CA PHE A 348 19.40 -13.31 -2.96
C PHE A 348 18.24 -14.26 -2.69
N LEU A 349 17.24 -14.29 -3.58
CA LEU A 349 16.00 -15.06 -3.36
C LEU A 349 16.21 -16.58 -3.40
N SER A 350 17.15 -17.05 -4.21
CA SER A 350 17.48 -18.48 -4.32
C SER A 350 18.41 -18.97 -3.20
N CYS A 351 19.03 -18.06 -2.44
CA CYS A 351 19.91 -18.42 -1.35
C CYS A 351 19.10 -18.84 -0.12
N LYS A 352 19.10 -20.13 0.21
CA LYS A 352 18.35 -20.68 1.36
C LYS A 352 18.72 -20.06 2.71
N GLN A 353 19.89 -19.44 2.82
CA GLN A 353 20.37 -18.80 4.04
C GLN A 353 19.84 -17.37 4.20
N VAL A 354 19.24 -16.77 3.17
CA VAL A 354 18.82 -15.37 3.19
C VAL A 354 17.53 -15.18 3.99
N VAL A 355 17.55 -14.17 4.86
CA VAL A 355 16.39 -13.63 5.55
C VAL A 355 16.25 -12.17 5.12
N LEU A 356 15.20 -11.86 4.37
CA LEU A 356 14.91 -10.51 3.92
C LEU A 356 14.25 -9.70 5.05
N VAL A 357 14.67 -8.45 5.19
CA VAL A 357 14.16 -7.53 6.21
C VAL A 357 13.80 -6.20 5.56
N ASN A 358 12.58 -5.72 5.76
CA ASN A 358 12.18 -4.39 5.33
C ASN A 358 11.39 -3.66 6.42
N LYS A 359 11.46 -2.33 6.37
CA LYS A 359 10.64 -1.45 7.22
C LYS A 359 9.30 -1.12 6.54
N GLY A 360 9.27 -1.20 5.21
CA GLY A 360 8.15 -0.80 4.40
C GLY A 360 6.96 -1.76 4.45
N THR A 361 6.05 -1.54 3.52
CA THR A 361 4.79 -2.27 3.42
C THR A 361 4.96 -3.52 2.56
N LEU A 362 3.84 -4.13 2.15
CA LEU A 362 3.83 -5.11 1.05
C LEU A 362 4.41 -4.55 -0.26
N MET A 363 4.53 -3.22 -0.38
CA MET A 363 5.04 -2.54 -1.58
C MET A 363 6.41 -3.05 -1.99
N ASP A 364 7.40 -3.03 -1.09
CA ASP A 364 8.79 -3.38 -1.42
C ASP A 364 8.89 -4.83 -1.92
N VAL A 365 8.10 -5.71 -1.31
CA VAL A 365 8.03 -7.14 -1.69
C VAL A 365 7.42 -7.28 -3.08
N HIS A 366 6.35 -6.54 -3.37
CA HIS A 366 5.74 -6.52 -4.70
C HIS A 366 6.64 -5.85 -5.74
N ALA A 367 7.45 -4.85 -5.38
CA ALA A 367 8.45 -4.26 -6.25
C ALA A 367 9.48 -5.29 -6.70
N LEU A 368 9.99 -6.13 -5.78
CA LEU A 368 10.89 -7.24 -6.15
C LEU A 368 10.21 -8.21 -7.13
N ARG A 369 8.97 -8.64 -6.83
CA ARG A 369 8.23 -9.56 -7.70
C ARG A 369 7.93 -8.95 -9.07
N TRP A 370 7.63 -7.65 -9.11
CA TRP A 370 7.32 -6.91 -10.33
C TRP A 370 8.47 -7.00 -11.34
N VAL A 371 9.74 -6.95 -10.89
CA VAL A 371 10.89 -7.08 -11.79
C VAL A 371 10.88 -8.41 -12.54
N PHE A 372 10.56 -9.52 -11.86
CA PHE A 372 10.45 -10.83 -12.51
C PHE A 372 9.28 -10.88 -13.49
N ALA A 373 8.15 -10.28 -13.13
CA ALA A 373 6.98 -10.24 -13.99
C ALA A 373 7.18 -9.36 -15.22
N ALA A 374 7.84 -8.21 -15.07
CA ALA A 374 8.25 -7.33 -16.16
C ALA A 374 9.24 -8.04 -17.10
N ALA A 375 10.23 -8.76 -16.56
CA ALA A 375 11.16 -9.56 -17.35
C ALA A 375 10.42 -10.60 -18.21
N ARG A 376 9.49 -11.37 -17.61
CA ARG A 376 8.69 -12.35 -18.34
C ARG A 376 7.81 -11.73 -19.42
N ALA A 377 7.16 -10.61 -19.12
CA ALA A 377 6.23 -9.96 -20.05
C ALA A 377 6.93 -9.44 -21.32
N LEU A 378 8.18 -9.00 -21.18
CA LEU A 378 8.96 -8.39 -22.26
C LEU A 378 9.83 -9.39 -23.02
N GLU A 379 10.30 -10.44 -22.35
CA GLU A 379 11.16 -11.46 -22.95
C GLU A 379 10.37 -12.76 -23.13
N ASN A 380 9.38 -12.70 -24.04
CA ASN A 380 8.51 -13.84 -24.40
C ASN A 380 9.27 -15.02 -25.04
N GLU A 381 10.50 -14.81 -25.50
CA GLU A 381 11.43 -15.83 -26.00
C GLU A 381 12.84 -15.55 -25.43
N GLY A 382 13.49 -16.55 -24.82
CA GLY A 382 14.84 -16.41 -24.23
C GLY A 382 14.89 -16.63 -22.72
N ASP A 383 15.90 -16.06 -22.06
CA ASP A 383 16.18 -16.26 -20.62
C ASP A 383 15.06 -15.74 -19.70
N GLY A 384 14.38 -14.64 -20.08
CA GLY A 384 13.26 -14.10 -19.31
C GLY A 384 12.00 -14.97 -19.26
N ALA A 385 11.76 -15.82 -20.27
CA ALA A 385 10.65 -16.78 -20.25
C ALA A 385 10.82 -17.88 -19.18
N LEU A 386 12.07 -18.16 -18.78
CA LEU A 386 12.43 -19.15 -17.75
C LEU A 386 12.37 -18.58 -16.33
N LEU A 387 12.29 -17.26 -16.17
CA LEU A 387 12.23 -16.63 -14.85
C LEU A 387 10.82 -16.81 -14.28
N GLU A 388 10.69 -17.59 -13.21
CA GLU A 388 9.43 -17.66 -12.47
C GLU A 388 9.28 -16.44 -11.56
N VAL A 389 8.06 -15.90 -11.49
CA VAL A 389 7.74 -14.85 -10.51
C VAL A 389 7.74 -15.49 -9.12
N PRO A 390 8.58 -15.04 -8.18
CA PRO A 390 8.63 -15.61 -6.84
C PRO A 390 7.24 -15.56 -6.17
N PRO A 391 6.72 -16.69 -5.65
CA PRO A 391 5.46 -16.69 -4.90
C PRO A 391 5.58 -15.81 -3.66
N LEU A 392 4.57 -14.98 -3.41
CA LEU A 392 4.57 -14.05 -2.27
C LEU A 392 4.75 -14.80 -0.96
N LEU A 393 4.00 -15.89 -0.77
CA LEU A 393 4.02 -16.67 0.46
C LEU A 393 5.30 -17.49 0.65
N SER A 394 6.17 -17.64 -0.35
CA SER A 394 7.45 -18.35 -0.20
C SER A 394 8.60 -17.41 0.15
N MET A 395 8.49 -16.11 -0.10
CA MET A 395 9.58 -15.14 0.15
C MET A 395 9.96 -15.10 1.65
N PRO A 396 11.25 -15.24 2.01
CA PRO A 396 11.73 -15.27 3.40
C PRO A 396 11.81 -13.86 4.01
N CYS A 397 10.71 -13.11 3.96
CA CYS A 397 10.66 -11.71 4.34
C CYS A 397 9.96 -11.48 5.68
N TYR A 398 10.55 -10.63 6.52
CA TYR A 398 10.06 -10.28 7.85
C TYR A 398 10.16 -8.78 8.10
N SER A 399 9.28 -8.25 8.94
CA SER A 399 9.33 -6.83 9.28
C SER A 399 10.56 -6.50 10.09
N PHE A 400 11.10 -5.31 9.89
CA PHE A 400 12.18 -4.77 10.70
C PHE A 400 11.86 -4.89 12.21
N ASP A 401 10.65 -4.53 12.62
CA ASP A 401 10.25 -4.57 14.03
C ASP A 401 10.34 -5.99 14.61
N VAL A 402 9.91 -7.01 13.86
CA VAL A 402 9.98 -8.40 14.31
C VAL A 402 11.42 -8.88 14.45
N VAL A 403 12.29 -8.53 13.49
CA VAL A 403 13.70 -8.90 13.55
C VAL A 403 14.41 -8.16 14.68
N TRP A 404 14.11 -6.87 14.85
CA TRP A 404 14.64 -6.04 15.92
C TRP A 404 14.23 -6.58 17.30
N GLU A 405 12.95 -6.89 17.50
CA GLU A 405 12.44 -7.52 18.73
C GLU A 405 12.94 -8.94 18.95
N PHE A 406 13.37 -9.64 17.90
CA PHE A 406 13.97 -10.96 18.02
C PHE A 406 15.34 -10.91 18.67
N PHE A 407 16.15 -9.89 18.36
CA PHE A 407 17.52 -9.74 18.86
C PHE A 407 17.69 -8.75 20.01
N SER A 408 16.70 -7.90 20.27
CA SER A 408 16.80 -6.88 21.33
C SER A 408 16.41 -7.43 22.69
N ASP A 409 17.28 -7.24 23.68
CA ASP A 409 16.93 -7.35 25.11
C ASP A 409 16.20 -6.07 25.59
N GLU A 410 15.52 -6.13 26.74
CA GLU A 410 14.76 -4.99 27.28
C GLU A 410 15.60 -3.71 27.46
N ASP A 411 16.91 -3.84 27.70
CA ASP A 411 17.84 -2.71 27.86
C ASP A 411 18.20 -2.00 26.55
N VAL A 412 17.98 -2.64 25.38
CA VAL A 412 18.37 -2.11 24.06
C VAL A 412 17.28 -1.22 23.45
N LYS A 413 16.02 -1.32 23.91
CA LYS A 413 14.88 -0.54 23.39
C LYS A 413 15.08 0.98 23.48
N LYS A 414 15.82 1.47 24.48
CA LYS A 414 16.15 2.91 24.64
C LYS A 414 17.14 3.44 23.60
N SER A 415 17.86 2.57 22.88
CA SER A 415 18.86 2.96 21.88
C SER A 415 18.26 3.24 20.49
N TYR A 416 17.03 2.80 20.23
CA TYR A 416 16.38 2.93 18.91
C TYR A 416 16.05 4.38 18.54
N ASP A 417 15.61 5.19 19.50
CA ASP A 417 15.30 6.61 19.25
C ASP A 417 16.56 7.43 18.89
N ASN A 418 17.73 7.02 19.39
CA ASN A 418 19.01 7.64 19.00
C ASN A 418 19.47 7.24 17.60
N LEU A 419 19.03 6.10 17.08
CA LEU A 419 19.42 5.61 15.74
C LEU A 419 18.78 6.44 14.61
N LYS A 420 17.63 7.10 14.84
CA LYS A 420 17.05 8.08 13.90
C LYS A 420 17.94 9.31 13.66
N SER A 421 18.94 9.53 14.51
CA SER A 421 19.88 10.65 14.43
C SER A 421 21.19 10.32 13.72
N LEU A 422 21.38 9.07 13.28
CA LEU A 422 22.58 8.70 12.52
C LEU A 422 22.62 9.45 11.18
N PRO A 423 23.81 9.88 10.73
CA PRO A 423 23.96 10.55 9.46
C PRO A 423 23.60 9.60 8.31
N LYS A 424 22.45 9.89 7.72
CA LYS A 424 21.92 9.30 6.49
C LYS A 424 22.90 9.47 5.32
N LYS A 425 23.15 8.38 4.59
CA LYS A 425 24.05 8.36 3.42
C LYS A 425 23.26 7.98 2.17
N PRO A 426 22.72 8.97 1.44
CA PRO A 426 22.06 8.70 0.17
C PRO A 426 23.04 8.13 -0.86
N CYS A 427 22.49 7.47 -1.88
CA CYS A 427 23.27 7.06 -3.04
C CYS A 427 23.88 8.27 -3.77
N SER A 428 24.85 8.02 -4.64
CA SER A 428 25.57 9.09 -5.34
C SER A 428 24.65 10.01 -6.15
N TYR A 429 23.57 9.45 -6.73
CA TYR A 429 22.52 10.19 -7.41
C TYR A 429 21.77 11.10 -6.44
N HIS A 430 21.14 10.54 -5.40
CA HIS A 430 20.32 11.29 -4.44
C HIS A 430 21.09 12.37 -3.71
N ARG A 431 22.38 12.15 -3.40
CA ARG A 431 23.26 13.18 -2.83
C ARG A 431 23.36 14.40 -3.75
N LYS A 432 23.71 14.18 -5.02
CA LYS A 432 23.97 15.25 -5.99
C LYS A 432 22.68 15.96 -6.43
N ILE A 433 21.59 15.21 -6.66
CA ILE A 433 20.33 15.83 -7.08
C ILE A 433 19.69 16.62 -5.96
N SER A 434 19.78 16.16 -4.71
CA SER A 434 19.26 16.90 -3.54
C SER A 434 20.00 18.22 -3.34
N GLU A 435 21.32 18.26 -3.59
CA GLU A 435 22.08 19.52 -3.56
C GLU A 435 21.59 20.47 -4.66
N ALA A 436 21.40 19.99 -5.89
CA ALA A 436 20.93 20.79 -7.00
C ALA A 436 19.48 21.29 -6.82
N PHE A 437 18.60 20.47 -6.23
CA PHE A 437 17.19 20.82 -6.04
C PHE A 437 16.96 21.80 -4.90
N LYS A 438 17.79 21.78 -3.85
CA LYS A 438 17.72 22.74 -2.74
C LYS A 438 17.84 24.21 -3.19
N GLU A 439 18.51 24.45 -4.32
CA GLU A 439 18.70 25.79 -4.87
C GLU A 439 17.48 26.28 -5.68
N GLU A 440 16.64 25.37 -6.19
CA GLU A 440 15.60 25.66 -7.18
C GLU A 440 14.18 25.41 -6.66
N VAL A 441 13.98 24.44 -5.75
CA VAL A 441 12.66 24.03 -5.25
C VAL A 441 12.40 24.65 -3.88
N VAL A 442 11.40 25.53 -3.81
CA VAL A 442 10.93 26.12 -2.55
C VAL A 442 10.32 25.02 -1.68
N ALA A 443 10.78 24.91 -0.44
CA ALA A 443 10.39 23.86 0.51
C ALA A 443 10.76 22.42 0.06
N PHE A 444 11.93 22.26 -0.57
CA PHE A 444 12.49 20.94 -0.87
C PHE A 444 12.58 20.05 0.38
N HIS A 445 11.84 18.95 0.37
CA HIS A 445 12.01 17.85 1.31
C HIS A 445 13.18 16.98 0.84
N SER A 446 13.94 16.38 1.78
CA SER A 446 15.03 15.47 1.41
C SER A 446 14.51 14.34 0.52
N ALA A 447 15.22 14.04 -0.57
CA ALA A 447 14.86 12.93 -1.44
C ALA A 447 14.92 11.60 -0.68
N HIS A 448 13.87 10.79 -0.84
CA HIS A 448 13.86 9.40 -0.39
C HIS A 448 14.77 8.54 -1.28
N CYS A 449 15.49 7.63 -0.65
CA CYS A 449 16.52 6.82 -1.30
C CYS A 449 16.48 5.41 -0.72
N ALA A 450 16.08 4.42 -1.53
CA ALA A 450 15.97 3.03 -1.10
C ALA A 450 17.29 2.50 -0.52
N LEU A 451 18.44 2.89 -1.10
CA LEU A 451 19.75 2.48 -0.58
C LEU A 451 20.01 3.05 0.83
N GLU A 452 19.69 4.32 1.05
CA GLU A 452 19.85 4.98 2.35
C GLU A 452 18.98 4.32 3.42
N ASP A 453 17.72 4.04 3.07
CA ASP A 453 16.78 3.45 4.00
C ASP A 453 17.16 2.00 4.32
N ALA A 454 17.58 1.20 3.33
CA ALA A 454 18.12 -0.15 3.55
C ALA A 454 19.42 -0.15 4.38
N GLU A 455 20.35 0.77 4.13
CA GLU A 455 21.58 0.93 4.92
C GLU A 455 21.29 1.37 6.36
N THR A 456 20.30 2.24 6.55
CA THR A 456 19.84 2.65 7.90
C THR A 456 19.36 1.44 8.70
N LEU A 457 18.59 0.54 8.09
CA LEU A 457 18.20 -0.72 8.75
C LEU A 457 19.41 -1.60 9.07
N CYS A 458 20.39 -1.67 8.17
CA CYS A 458 21.64 -2.41 8.42
C CYS A 458 22.40 -1.85 9.62
N ASP A 459 22.53 -0.53 9.74
CA ASP A 459 23.25 0.10 10.85
C ASP A 459 22.59 -0.16 12.21
N VAL A 460 21.25 -0.30 12.22
CA VAL A 460 20.50 -0.69 13.43
C VAL A 460 20.66 -2.18 13.75
N LEU A 461 20.52 -3.05 12.76
CA LEU A 461 20.47 -4.50 12.97
C LEU A 461 21.86 -5.14 13.15
N ARG A 462 22.88 -4.62 12.48
CA ARG A 462 24.26 -5.15 12.50
C ARG A 462 24.82 -5.34 13.92
N PRO A 463 24.78 -4.35 14.84
CA PRO A 463 25.30 -4.55 16.18
C PRO A 463 24.50 -5.55 17.01
N LEU A 464 23.25 -5.86 16.65
CA LEU A 464 22.41 -6.84 17.35
C LEU A 464 22.73 -8.25 16.86
N ILE A 465 22.79 -8.43 15.53
CA ILE A 465 23.06 -9.73 14.92
C ILE A 465 24.49 -10.19 15.23
N GLN A 466 25.48 -9.29 15.24
CA GLN A 466 26.88 -9.65 15.51
C GLN A 466 27.16 -10.04 16.98
N ARG A 467 26.20 -9.88 17.90
CA ARG A 467 26.34 -10.30 19.31
C ARG A 467 26.02 -11.78 19.53
N VAL A 468 25.24 -12.37 18.63
CA VAL A 468 24.79 -13.76 18.64
C VAL A 468 25.76 -14.60 17.80
#